data_AF-A0A5M6ISD2-F1
#
_entry.id   AF-A0A5M6ISD2-F1
#
_cell.length_a   1.000
_cell.length_b   1.000
_cell.length_c   1.000
_cell.angle_alpha   90.00
_cell.angle_beta   90.00
_cell.angle_gamma   90.00
#
_symmetry.space_group_name_H-M   'P 1'
#
loop_
_entity.id
_entity.type
_entity.pdbx_description
1 polymer ?
#
loop_
_entity_poly.entity_id
_entity_poly.type
_entity_poly.pdbx_seq_one_letter_code
_entity_poly.pdbx_strand_id
1 'polypeptide(L)'
;MSLEALRNQLPEYAKDLKLNLGSLATEPVLSAQQRAGTFIASALASRNAEVTRALVAEFGPQISPEALTAAKAAAAIMGMNNVYYRFTHLVGGEYSRLPARLRMNVMAKPGVEKADFELWSLAVSAINGCGMCMEAHERVVIEAGLSREQVQAAVRIAAVVHAVAATLDGEAALST
;
A
#
# COMPACT_ATOMS: atom_id res chain seq x y z
N MET A 1 10.95 -16.28 -2.96
CA MET A 1 11.95 -15.27 -3.38
C MET A 1 12.12 -14.31 -2.22
N SER A 2 13.34 -14.02 -1.79
CA SER A 2 13.60 -13.08 -0.68
C SER A 2 13.57 -11.63 -1.15
N LEU A 3 13.47 -10.69 -0.21
CA LEU A 3 13.67 -9.27 -0.51
C LEU A 3 15.03 -8.98 -1.16
N GLU A 4 16.08 -9.67 -0.73
CA GLU A 4 17.41 -9.54 -1.29
C GLU A 4 17.47 -9.96 -2.76
N ALA A 5 16.82 -11.07 -3.11
CA ALA A 5 16.73 -11.52 -4.50
C ALA A 5 16.01 -10.48 -5.37
N LEU A 6 14.90 -9.92 -4.88
CA LEU A 6 14.19 -8.84 -5.58
C LEU A 6 15.08 -7.61 -5.79
N ARG A 7 15.83 -7.21 -4.77
CA ARG A 7 16.79 -6.08 -4.83
C ARG A 7 17.91 -6.31 -5.84
N ASN A 8 18.30 -7.55 -6.07
CA ASN A 8 19.37 -7.90 -7.01
C ASN A 8 18.91 -7.99 -8.47
N GLN A 9 17.61 -7.98 -8.73
CA GLN A 9 17.06 -7.89 -10.08
C GLN A 9 16.98 -6.45 -10.62
N LEU A 10 17.03 -5.46 -9.73
CA LEU A 10 16.98 -4.06 -10.14
C LEU A 10 18.24 -3.69 -10.95
N PRO A 11 18.07 -3.07 -12.13
CA PRO A 11 19.19 -2.67 -12.98
C PRO A 11 20.00 -1.53 -12.35
N GLU A 12 21.22 -1.30 -12.86
CA GLU A 12 22.13 -0.28 -12.33
C GLU A 12 21.53 1.14 -12.35
N TYR A 13 20.71 1.47 -13.36
CA TYR A 13 20.04 2.77 -13.42
C TYR A 13 18.97 2.95 -12.34
N ALA A 14 18.53 1.87 -11.68
CA ALA A 14 17.53 1.85 -10.61
C ALA A 14 18.17 1.66 -9.22
N LYS A 15 19.47 1.97 -9.07
CA LYS A 15 20.22 1.82 -7.82
C LYS A 15 19.55 2.50 -6.62
N ASP A 16 18.95 3.67 -6.81
CA ASP A 16 18.24 4.36 -5.73
C ASP A 16 17.05 3.57 -5.21
N LEU A 17 16.30 2.89 -6.09
CA LEU A 17 15.20 2.02 -5.68
C LEU A 17 15.71 0.83 -4.84
N LYS A 18 16.85 0.25 -5.23
CA LYS A 18 17.50 -0.85 -4.49
C LYS A 18 17.92 -0.44 -3.08
N LEU A 19 18.45 0.78 -2.93
CA LEU A 19 18.88 1.33 -1.64
C LEU A 19 17.67 1.68 -0.77
N ASN A 20 16.68 2.38 -1.33
CA ASN A 20 15.47 2.76 -0.63
C ASN A 20 14.67 1.54 -0.15
N LEU A 21 14.53 0.51 -1.00
CA LEU A 21 13.83 -0.72 -0.63
C LEU A 21 14.51 -1.43 0.55
N GLY A 22 15.84 -1.43 0.60
CA GLY A 22 16.60 -1.97 1.73
C GLY A 22 16.45 -1.13 3.00
N SER A 23 16.59 0.19 2.91
CA SER A 23 16.48 1.10 4.06
C SER A 23 15.08 1.07 4.68
N LEU A 24 14.03 1.07 3.86
CA LEU A 24 12.64 1.09 4.33
C LEU A 24 12.19 -0.25 4.91
N ALA A 25 12.83 -1.37 4.56
CA ALA A 25 12.54 -2.67 5.16
C ALA A 25 12.82 -2.70 6.68
N THR A 26 13.71 -1.82 7.14
CA THR A 26 14.08 -1.64 8.55
C THR A 26 13.64 -0.29 9.12
N GLU A 27 12.68 0.39 8.49
CA GLU A 27 12.19 1.72 8.92
C GLU A 27 11.70 1.69 10.38
N PRO A 28 12.38 2.38 11.32
CA PRO A 28 12.12 2.25 12.75
C PRO A 28 10.88 3.00 13.24
N VAL A 29 10.39 3.99 12.49
CA VAL A 29 9.25 4.83 12.91
C VAL A 29 7.93 4.03 12.92
N LEU A 30 7.83 3.00 12.08
CA LEU A 30 6.67 2.10 12.04
C LEU A 30 6.87 0.88 12.94
N SER A 31 5.79 0.41 13.56
CA SER A 31 5.80 -0.91 14.19
C SER A 31 6.07 -2.01 13.15
N ALA A 32 6.51 -3.19 13.59
CA ALA A 32 6.76 -4.31 12.68
C ALA A 32 5.50 -4.68 11.87
N GLN A 33 4.32 -4.67 12.49
CA GLN A 33 3.05 -4.95 11.84
C GLN A 33 2.67 -3.86 10.82
N GLN A 34 2.80 -2.59 11.20
CA GLN A 34 2.52 -1.46 10.31
C GLN A 34 3.42 -1.50 9.07
N ARG A 35 4.73 -1.71 9.27
CA ARG A 35 5.70 -1.80 8.19
C ARG A 35 5.42 -2.98 7.26
N ALA A 36 5.28 -4.18 7.80
CA ALA A 36 5.01 -5.39 7.03
C ALA A 36 3.69 -5.30 6.24
N GLY A 37 2.61 -4.88 6.90
CA GLY A 37 1.31 -4.69 6.24
C GLY A 37 1.35 -3.61 5.15
N THR A 38 2.13 -2.54 5.34
CA THR A 38 2.33 -1.50 4.31
C THR A 38 3.05 -2.07 3.09
N PHE A 39 4.14 -2.82 3.27
CA PHE A 39 4.83 -3.48 2.16
C PHE A 39 3.90 -4.42 1.39
N ILE A 40 3.13 -5.25 2.10
CA ILE A 40 2.21 -6.22 1.50
C ILE A 40 1.09 -5.53 0.73
N ALA A 41 0.41 -4.56 1.35
CA ALA A 41 -0.68 -3.83 0.71
C ALA A 41 -0.19 -3.04 -0.51
N SER A 42 0.98 -2.42 -0.41
CA SER A 42 1.62 -1.71 -1.52
C SER A 42 2.00 -2.64 -2.66
N ALA A 43 2.55 -3.82 -2.37
CA ALA A 43 2.94 -4.80 -3.39
C ALA A 43 1.73 -5.25 -4.22
N LEU A 44 0.62 -5.56 -3.54
CA LEU A 44 -0.64 -5.94 -4.17
C LEU A 44 -1.22 -4.82 -5.03
N ALA A 45 -1.19 -3.58 -4.53
CA ALA A 45 -1.67 -2.41 -5.25
C ALA A 45 -0.85 -2.13 -6.52
N SER A 46 0.45 -2.46 -6.52
CA SER A 46 1.34 -2.27 -7.66
C SER A 46 1.19 -3.31 -8.78
N ARG A 47 0.45 -4.41 -8.56
CA ARG A 47 0.06 -5.40 -9.58
C ARG A 47 1.20 -6.14 -10.31
N ASN A 48 2.44 -6.02 -9.86
CA ASN A 48 3.55 -6.84 -10.35
C ASN A 48 3.61 -8.16 -9.57
N ALA A 49 3.52 -9.28 -10.30
CA ALA A 49 3.41 -10.61 -9.69
C ALA A 49 4.68 -11.04 -8.94
N GLU A 50 5.86 -10.64 -9.41
CA GLU A 50 7.15 -10.98 -8.82
C GLU A 50 7.39 -10.21 -7.52
N VAL A 51 7.21 -8.89 -7.54
CA VAL A 51 7.24 -8.01 -6.36
C VAL A 51 6.25 -8.49 -5.31
N THR A 52 5.01 -8.82 -5.72
CA THR A 52 4.00 -9.36 -4.81
C THR A 52 4.48 -10.64 -4.14
N ARG A 53 4.98 -11.62 -4.90
CA ARG A 53 5.49 -12.87 -4.33
C ARG A 53 6.65 -12.64 -3.37
N ALA A 54 7.60 -11.79 -3.74
CA ALA A 54 8.79 -11.53 -2.92
C ALA A 54 8.43 -10.81 -1.61
N LEU A 55 7.66 -9.73 -1.68
CA LEU A 55 7.31 -8.95 -0.48
C LEU A 55 6.34 -9.69 0.45
N VAL A 56 5.39 -10.47 -0.09
CA VAL A 56 4.52 -11.31 0.74
C VAL A 56 5.32 -12.43 1.41
N ALA A 57 6.28 -13.05 0.72
CA ALA A 57 7.13 -14.07 1.30
C ALA A 57 8.04 -13.52 2.41
N GLU A 58 8.55 -12.29 2.24
CA GLU A 58 9.42 -11.63 3.22
C GLU A 58 8.64 -11.17 4.48
N PHE A 59 7.55 -10.43 4.28
CA PHE A 59 6.87 -9.71 5.36
C PHE A 59 5.67 -10.47 5.94
N GLY A 60 5.08 -11.40 5.17
CA GLY A 60 3.94 -12.20 5.61
C GLY A 60 4.20 -12.99 6.90
N PRO A 61 5.35 -13.68 7.04
CA PRO A 61 5.69 -14.42 8.26
C PRO A 61 5.95 -13.54 9.50
N GLN A 62 6.10 -12.22 9.33
CA GLN A 62 6.41 -11.28 10.42
C GLN A 62 5.16 -10.77 11.14
N ILE A 63 3.96 -11.08 10.63
CA ILE A 63 2.68 -10.61 11.13
C ILE A 63 1.72 -11.79 11.31
N SER A 64 0.63 -11.57 12.06
CA SER A 64 -0.37 -12.63 12.24
C SER A 64 -1.12 -12.93 10.93
N PRO A 65 -1.72 -14.12 10.81
CA PRO A 65 -2.59 -14.44 9.67
C PRO A 65 -3.74 -13.45 9.48
N GLU A 66 -4.29 -12.91 10.58
CA GLU A 66 -5.34 -11.90 10.57
C GLU A 66 -4.83 -10.59 9.98
N ALA A 67 -3.64 -10.13 10.40
CA ALA A 67 -3.00 -8.93 9.85
C ALA A 67 -2.65 -9.09 8.36
N LEU A 68 -2.14 -10.25 7.95
CA LEU A 68 -1.90 -10.55 6.53
C LEU A 68 -3.21 -10.49 5.72
N THR A 69 -4.30 -11.03 6.27
CA THR A 69 -5.61 -11.00 5.64
C THR A 69 -6.15 -9.57 5.55
N ALA A 70 -5.98 -8.78 6.61
CA ALA A 70 -6.40 -7.39 6.65
C ALA A 70 -5.61 -6.49 5.68
N ALA A 71 -4.29 -6.69 5.53
CA ALA A 71 -3.48 -5.97 4.54
C ALA A 71 -3.91 -6.29 3.09
N LYS A 72 -4.22 -7.57 2.80
CA LYS A 72 -4.80 -7.98 1.51
C LYS A 72 -6.17 -7.35 1.29
N ALA A 73 -7.00 -7.31 2.33
CA ALA A 73 -8.32 -6.72 2.26
C ALA A 73 -8.26 -5.20 2.03
N ALA A 74 -7.32 -4.48 2.65
CA ALA A 74 -7.08 -3.06 2.40
C ALA A 74 -6.76 -2.81 0.92
N ALA A 75 -5.82 -3.57 0.34
CA ALA A 75 -5.51 -3.47 -1.09
C ALA A 75 -6.73 -3.74 -1.99
N ALA A 76 -7.50 -4.79 -1.67
CA ALA A 76 -8.68 -5.17 -2.44
C ALA A 76 -9.79 -4.11 -2.40
N ILE A 77 -10.16 -3.65 -1.20
CA ILE A 77 -11.26 -2.69 -1.03
C ILE A 77 -10.88 -1.31 -1.56
N MET A 78 -9.62 -0.89 -1.41
CA MET A 78 -9.13 0.36 -1.98
C MET A 78 -9.07 0.31 -3.50
N GLY A 79 -8.82 -0.84 -4.11
CA GLY A 79 -8.96 -1.01 -5.56
C GLY A 79 -10.35 -0.65 -6.10
N MET A 80 -11.41 -0.87 -5.30
CA MET A 80 -12.77 -0.43 -5.62
C MET A 80 -13.01 1.03 -5.20
N ASN A 81 -12.74 1.35 -3.93
CA ASN A 81 -13.05 2.65 -3.33
C ASN A 81 -12.31 3.78 -4.02
N ASN A 82 -11.02 3.62 -4.32
CA ASN A 82 -10.22 4.67 -4.92
C ASN A 82 -10.70 5.04 -6.32
N VAL A 83 -11.26 4.09 -7.10
CA VAL A 83 -11.85 4.38 -8.41
C VAL A 83 -13.11 5.22 -8.24
N TYR A 84 -14.04 4.75 -7.40
CA TYR A 84 -15.33 5.41 -7.21
C TYR A 84 -15.18 6.80 -6.58
N TYR A 85 -14.46 6.90 -5.47
CA TYR A 85 -14.35 8.16 -4.73
C TYR A 85 -13.46 9.19 -5.44
N ARG A 86 -12.48 8.75 -6.24
CA ARG A 86 -11.74 9.67 -7.12
C ARG A 86 -12.66 10.29 -8.15
N PHE A 87 -13.51 9.50 -8.81
CA PHE A 87 -14.48 10.02 -9.77
C PHE A 87 -15.41 11.05 -9.11
N THR A 88 -16.05 10.69 -7.99
CA THR A 88 -17.00 11.59 -7.33
C THR A 88 -16.34 12.87 -6.83
N HIS A 89 -15.07 12.81 -6.42
CA HIS A 89 -14.31 13.96 -5.97
C HIS A 89 -13.90 14.89 -7.12
N LEU A 90 -13.33 14.34 -8.20
CA LEU A 90 -12.78 15.14 -9.30
C LEU A 90 -13.86 15.71 -10.22
N VAL A 91 -14.96 14.99 -10.42
CA VAL A 91 -16.07 15.46 -11.25
C VAL A 91 -16.99 16.39 -10.46
N GLY A 92 -17.16 16.16 -9.16
CA GLY A 92 -18.01 16.95 -8.30
C GLY A 92 -19.51 16.85 -8.65
N GLY A 93 -20.25 17.93 -8.42
CA GLY A 93 -21.69 18.00 -8.73
C GLY A 93 -22.57 17.07 -7.87
N GLU A 94 -23.67 16.60 -8.46
CA GLU A 94 -24.70 15.83 -7.73
C GLU A 94 -24.31 14.37 -7.46
N TYR A 95 -23.24 13.85 -8.09
CA TYR A 95 -22.79 12.47 -7.88
C TYR A 95 -22.46 12.18 -6.41
N SER A 96 -21.97 13.18 -5.67
CA SER A 96 -21.68 13.08 -4.23
C SER A 96 -22.94 12.87 -3.36
N ARG A 97 -24.12 13.24 -3.87
CA ARG A 97 -25.42 13.09 -3.19
C ARG A 97 -26.10 11.76 -3.51
N LEU A 98 -25.65 11.07 -4.56
CA LEU A 98 -26.18 9.76 -4.93
C LEU A 98 -25.61 8.69 -3.99
N PRO A 99 -26.42 7.71 -3.56
CA PRO A 99 -25.92 6.61 -2.75
C PRO A 99 -24.97 5.74 -3.57
N ALA A 100 -23.77 5.47 -3.05
CA ALA A 100 -22.76 4.67 -3.75
C ALA A 100 -23.22 3.24 -4.06
N ARG A 101 -24.07 2.66 -3.18
CA ARG A 101 -24.54 1.26 -3.28
C ARG A 101 -23.40 0.22 -3.36
N LEU A 102 -22.24 0.53 -2.77
CA LEU A 102 -21.08 -0.35 -2.66
C LEU A 102 -20.94 -0.88 -1.24
N ARG A 103 -20.69 -2.18 -1.09
CA ARG A 103 -20.49 -2.82 0.23
C ARG A 103 -19.03 -2.65 0.66
N MET A 104 -18.82 -2.15 1.88
CA MET A 104 -17.49 -1.87 2.44
C MET A 104 -17.33 -2.38 3.88
N ASN A 105 -17.98 -3.50 4.23
CA ASN A 105 -18.06 -4.00 5.60
C ASN A 105 -16.68 -4.20 6.27
N VAL A 106 -15.65 -4.53 5.48
CA VAL A 106 -14.28 -4.72 5.98
C VAL A 106 -13.67 -3.44 6.54
N MET A 107 -14.09 -2.26 6.08
CA MET A 107 -13.66 -0.97 6.66
C MET A 107 -14.12 -0.81 8.11
N ALA A 108 -15.27 -1.39 8.47
CA ALA A 108 -15.83 -1.31 9.81
C ALA A 108 -15.27 -2.40 10.74
N LYS A 109 -14.96 -3.57 10.18
CA LYS A 109 -14.45 -4.73 10.93
C LYS A 109 -13.26 -5.35 10.18
N PRO A 110 -12.07 -4.72 10.23
CA PRO A 110 -10.91 -5.18 9.48
C PRO A 110 -10.23 -6.41 10.08
N GLY A 111 -10.58 -6.80 11.31
CA GLY A 111 -9.97 -7.94 12.00
C GLY A 111 -8.63 -7.63 12.67
N VAL A 112 -8.19 -6.37 12.61
CA VAL A 112 -7.01 -5.82 13.28
C VAL A 112 -7.33 -4.44 13.86
N GLU A 113 -6.38 -3.83 14.55
CA GLU A 113 -6.47 -2.43 14.97
C GLU A 113 -6.79 -1.53 13.79
N LYS A 114 -7.79 -0.64 13.98
CA LYS A 114 -8.30 0.19 12.90
C LYS A 114 -7.21 1.10 12.32
N ALA A 115 -6.33 1.63 13.17
CA ALA A 115 -5.23 2.49 12.75
C ALA A 115 -4.30 1.82 11.71
N ASP A 116 -3.99 0.53 11.90
CA ASP A 116 -3.14 -0.21 10.98
C ASP A 116 -3.83 -0.44 9.63
N PHE A 117 -5.11 -0.82 9.64
CA PHE A 117 -5.88 -1.01 8.42
C PHE A 117 -6.05 0.30 7.62
N GLU A 118 -6.27 1.41 8.32
CA GLU A 118 -6.39 2.74 7.71
C GLU A 118 -5.04 3.22 7.15
N LEU A 119 -3.92 2.92 7.83
CA LEU A 119 -2.57 3.21 7.33
C LEU A 119 -2.26 2.44 6.03
N TRP A 120 -2.63 1.17 5.96
CA TRP A 120 -2.46 0.38 4.73
C TRP A 120 -3.39 0.85 3.61
N SER A 121 -4.62 1.24 3.96
CA SER A 121 -5.58 1.81 3.00
C SER A 121 -5.08 3.15 2.43
N LEU A 122 -4.43 3.97 3.28
CA LEU A 122 -3.76 5.21 2.87
C LEU A 122 -2.61 4.93 1.89
N ALA A 123 -1.74 3.96 2.20
CA ALA A 123 -0.64 3.57 1.32
C ALA A 123 -1.13 3.12 -0.07
N VAL A 124 -2.19 2.30 -0.12
CA VAL A 124 -2.80 1.86 -1.37
C VAL A 124 -3.46 3.03 -2.11
N SER A 125 -4.12 3.93 -1.38
CA SER A 125 -4.75 5.13 -1.95
C SER A 125 -3.74 6.09 -2.58
N ALA A 126 -2.53 6.16 -2.02
CA ALA A 126 -1.41 6.91 -2.59
C ALA A 126 -0.95 6.31 -3.92
N ILE A 127 -0.78 4.98 -4.00
CA ILE A 127 -0.43 4.28 -5.24
C ILE A 127 -1.51 4.48 -6.31
N ASN A 128 -2.78 4.33 -5.92
CA ASN A 128 -3.89 4.47 -6.84
C ASN A 128 -4.18 5.93 -7.23
N GLY A 129 -3.67 6.92 -6.49
CA GLY A 129 -3.86 8.34 -6.76
C GLY A 129 -5.27 8.86 -6.46
N CYS A 130 -5.86 8.50 -5.31
CA CYS A 130 -7.18 9.02 -4.89
C CYS A 130 -7.06 10.04 -3.75
N GLY A 131 -7.10 11.34 -4.07
CA GLY A 131 -6.96 12.44 -3.11
C GLY A 131 -7.94 12.37 -1.94
N MET A 132 -9.23 12.22 -2.23
CA MET A 132 -10.28 12.09 -1.21
C MET A 132 -10.04 10.92 -0.25
N CYS A 133 -9.62 9.75 -0.75
CA CYS A 133 -9.32 8.61 0.12
C CYS A 133 -8.06 8.87 0.95
N MET A 134 -7.01 9.47 0.38
CA MET A 134 -5.81 9.82 1.14
C MET A 134 -6.13 10.76 2.30
N GLU A 135 -6.88 11.83 2.06
CA GLU A 135 -7.32 12.77 3.11
C GLU A 135 -8.17 12.08 4.18
N ALA A 136 -9.11 11.23 3.76
CA ALA A 136 -9.98 10.52 4.68
C ALA A 136 -9.21 9.57 5.60
N HIS A 137 -8.31 8.74 5.03
CA HIS A 137 -7.52 7.78 5.81
C HIS A 137 -6.47 8.47 6.68
N GLU A 138 -5.81 9.54 6.19
CA GLU A 138 -4.85 10.32 6.99
C GLU A 138 -5.52 10.88 8.25
N ARG A 139 -6.70 11.48 8.11
CA ARG A 139 -7.43 12.00 9.27
C ARG A 139 -7.69 10.91 10.30
N VAL A 140 -8.14 9.71 9.88
CA VAL A 140 -8.45 8.62 10.81
C VAL A 140 -7.20 8.12 11.52
N VAL A 141 -6.06 8.00 10.84
CA VAL A 141 -4.82 7.53 11.50
C VAL A 141 -4.25 8.57 12.46
N ILE A 142 -4.33 9.86 12.15
CA ILE A 142 -3.94 10.94 13.07
C ILE A 142 -4.86 10.96 14.30
N GLU A 143 -6.17 10.86 14.11
CA GLU A 143 -7.15 10.76 15.22
C GLU A 143 -6.91 9.52 16.09
N ALA A 144 -6.43 8.42 15.51
CA ALA A 144 -6.04 7.21 16.22
C ALA A 144 -4.64 7.29 16.87
N GLY A 145 -3.96 8.43 16.78
CA GLY A 145 -2.70 8.70 17.48
C GLY A 145 -1.43 8.38 16.70
N LEU A 146 -1.50 8.04 15.41
CA LEU A 146 -0.30 7.93 14.58
C LEU A 146 0.30 9.31 14.31
N SER A 147 1.62 9.38 14.23
CA SER A 147 2.33 10.60 13.89
C SER A 147 2.37 10.85 12.39
N ARG A 148 2.64 12.10 11.99
CA ARG A 148 2.82 12.45 10.57
C ARG A 148 4.04 11.78 9.97
N GLU A 149 5.06 11.51 10.77
CA GLU A 149 6.26 10.77 10.38
C GLU A 149 5.92 9.31 10.07
N GLN A 150 5.02 8.68 10.84
CA GLN A 150 4.52 7.32 10.55
C GLN A 150 3.73 7.29 9.24
N VAL A 151 2.84 8.27 9.03
CA VAL A 151 2.10 8.42 7.77
C VAL A 151 3.07 8.58 6.59
N GLN A 152 4.04 9.48 6.70
CA GLN A 152 5.04 9.71 5.67
C GLN A 152 5.90 8.47 5.40
N ALA A 153 6.29 7.71 6.44
CA ALA A 153 7.00 6.45 6.29
C ALA A 153 6.21 5.43 5.47
N ALA A 154 4.90 5.30 5.73
CA ALA A 154 4.06 4.40 4.96
C ALA A 154 3.95 4.81 3.48
N VAL A 155 3.82 6.11 3.20
CA VAL A 155 3.77 6.64 1.83
C VAL A 155 5.13 6.49 1.11
N ARG A 156 6.27 6.64 1.81
CA ARG A 156 7.60 6.35 1.26
C ARG A 156 7.74 4.88 0.84
N ILE A 157 7.25 3.95 1.66
CA ILE A 157 7.20 2.52 1.31
C ILE A 157 6.35 2.32 0.06
N ALA A 158 5.14 2.88 0.03
CA ALA A 158 4.22 2.75 -1.10
C ALA A 158 4.84 3.23 -2.42
N ALA A 159 5.46 4.41 -2.41
CA ALA A 159 6.13 5.00 -3.56
C ALA A 159 7.28 4.13 -4.09
N VAL A 160 8.14 3.63 -3.19
CA VAL A 160 9.28 2.79 -3.58
C VAL A 160 8.84 1.44 -4.11
N VAL A 161 7.87 0.78 -3.46
CA VAL A 161 7.34 -0.51 -3.92
C VAL A 161 6.67 -0.36 -5.29
N HIS A 162 5.95 0.73 -5.53
CA HIS A 162 5.37 1.01 -6.85
C HIS A 162 6.43 1.23 -7.93
N ALA A 163 7.47 2.03 -7.64
CA ALA A 163 8.56 2.27 -8.59
C ALA A 163 9.34 0.98 -8.91
N VAL A 164 9.60 0.12 -7.91
CA VAL A 164 10.26 -1.18 -8.10
C VAL A 164 9.41 -2.08 -9.01
N ALA A 165 8.10 -2.16 -8.77
CA ALA A 165 7.19 -2.93 -9.60
C ALA A 165 7.17 -2.46 -11.06
N ALA A 166 7.00 -1.15 -11.29
CA ALA A 166 7.00 -0.58 -12.63
C ALA A 166 8.33 -0.79 -13.36
N THR A 167 9.46 -0.68 -12.65
CA THR A 167 10.79 -0.92 -13.21
C THR A 167 10.95 -2.36 -13.68
N LEU A 168 10.59 -3.33 -12.82
CA LEU A 168 10.73 -4.75 -13.16
C LEU A 168 9.73 -5.21 -14.22
N ASP A 169 8.52 -4.64 -14.27
CA ASP A 169 7.58 -4.87 -15.38
C ASP A 169 8.18 -4.41 -16.72
N GLY A 170 8.83 -3.24 -16.73
CA GLY A 170 9.53 -2.72 -17.90
C GLY A 170 10.68 -3.64 -18.35
N GLU A 171 11.57 -4.01 -17.43
CA GLU A 171 12.69 -4.90 -17.73
C GLU A 171 12.23 -6.28 -18.22
N ALA A 172 11.16 -6.83 -17.64
CA ALA A 172 10.57 -8.08 -18.09
C ALA A 172 10.04 -7.98 -19.53
N ALA A 173 9.40 -6.86 -19.89
CA ALA A 173 8.89 -6.63 -21.23
C ALA A 173 9.99 -6.39 -22.28
N LEU A 174 11.17 -5.92 -21.87
CA LEU A 174 12.32 -5.71 -22.75
C LEU A 174 13.21 -6.95 -22.90
N SER A 175 13.07 -7.91 -21.99
CA SER A 175 13.84 -9.17 -21.99
C SER A 175 13.21 -10.28 -22.84
N THR A 176 12.01 -10.03 -23.39
CA THR A 176 11.28 -10.93 -24.31
C THR A 176 11.48 -10.52 -25.76
#